data_AF-A0A7V4GY33-F1
#
_entry.id   AF-A0A7V4GY33-F1
#
_cell.length_a   1.000
_cell.length_b   1.000
_cell.length_c   1.000
_cell.angle_alpha   90.00
_cell.angle_beta   90.00
_cell.angle_gamma   90.00
#
_symmetry.space_group_name_H-M   'P 1'
#
loop_
_entity.id
_entity.type
_entity.pdbx_description
1 polymer ?
#
loop_
_entity_poly.entity_id
_entity_poly.type
_entity_poly.pdbx_seq_one_letter_code
_entity_poly.pdbx_strand_id
1 'polypeptide(L)'
;MQKQNQHNVDLILKKLKNVLHAETDQQLAAVLGVSPQVLSNWKNRKRIDYSLIIDFSKKHNINLHWLFGNESGENYIVPDSNKQNVNEEVVSYVQIDQCKTCKIYERVLQQFELIIQQQAKTIELLSGEFENLRRLYEDVLKKVEENSR
;
A
#
# COMPACT_ATOMS: atom_id res chain seq x y z
N MET A 1 -21.65 -9.38 8.89
CA MET A 1 -21.29 -10.30 7.78
C MET A 1 -20.45 -9.52 6.78
N GLN A 2 -19.13 -9.67 6.80
CA GLN A 2 -18.22 -8.94 5.91
C GLN A 2 -18.19 -9.63 4.54
N LYS A 3 -18.67 -8.94 3.50
CA LYS A 3 -18.53 -9.40 2.11
C LYS A 3 -17.04 -9.35 1.75
N GLN A 4 -16.47 -10.52 1.49
CA GLN A 4 -15.09 -10.66 1.04
C GLN A 4 -14.95 -9.99 -0.33
N ASN A 5 -14.07 -8.99 -0.44
CA ASN A 5 -13.49 -8.58 -1.74
C ASN A 5 -12.53 -9.69 -2.19
N GLN A 6 -13.08 -10.87 -2.48
CA GLN A 6 -12.33 -11.98 -3.04
C GLN A 6 -12.22 -11.69 -4.54
N HIS A 7 -11.07 -11.23 -5.02
CA HIS A 7 -10.81 -11.26 -6.45
C HIS A 7 -11.00 -12.70 -6.93
N ASN A 8 -11.89 -12.89 -7.89
CA ASN A 8 -12.25 -14.22 -8.34
C ASN A 8 -11.06 -14.80 -9.13
N VAL A 9 -10.36 -15.76 -8.52
CA VAL A 9 -9.21 -16.45 -9.12
C VAL A 9 -9.58 -17.03 -10.48
N ASP A 10 -10.78 -17.59 -10.63
CA ASP A 10 -11.23 -18.15 -11.90
C ASP A 10 -11.39 -17.07 -12.97
N LEU A 11 -11.85 -15.87 -12.59
CA LEU A 11 -11.97 -14.73 -13.50
C LEU A 11 -10.60 -14.23 -13.96
N ILE A 12 -9.64 -14.11 -13.04
CA ILE A 12 -8.27 -13.68 -13.36
C ILE A 12 -7.61 -14.68 -14.30
N LEU A 13 -7.68 -15.99 -13.99
CA LEU A 13 -7.11 -17.02 -14.83
C LEU A 13 -7.78 -17.08 -16.21
N LYS A 14 -9.10 -16.87 -16.29
CA LYS A 14 -9.82 -16.77 -17.56
C LYS A 14 -9.36 -15.57 -18.39
N LYS A 15 -9.17 -14.40 -17.75
CA LYS A 15 -8.63 -13.20 -18.40
C LYS A 15 -7.22 -13.45 -18.95
N LEU A 16 -6.34 -14.06 -18.17
CA LEU A 16 -4.99 -14.43 -18.61
C LEU A 16 -5.02 -15.40 -19.79
N LYS A 17 -5.87 -16.43 -19.75
CA LYS A 17 -6.04 -17.35 -20.89
C LYS A 17 -6.42 -16.64 -22.18
N ASN A 18 -7.38 -15.73 -22.11
CA ASN A 18 -7.86 -15.00 -23.28
C ASN A 18 -6.76 -14.12 -23.89
N VAL A 19 -5.98 -13.43 -23.06
CA VAL A 19 -4.89 -12.55 -23.51
C VAL A 19 -3.71 -13.33 -24.06
N LEU A 20 -3.41 -14.48 -23.46
CA LEU A 20 -2.28 -15.33 -23.84
C LEU A 20 -2.63 -16.37 -24.90
N HIS A 21 -3.87 -16.35 -25.42
CA HIS A 21 -4.39 -17.35 -26.34
C HIS A 21 -4.19 -18.79 -25.87
N ALA A 22 -4.26 -19.02 -24.55
CA ALA A 22 -4.14 -20.32 -23.94
C ALA A 22 -5.53 -20.94 -23.73
N GLU A 23 -5.81 -22.06 -24.39
CA GLU A 23 -7.11 -22.75 -24.29
C GLU A 23 -7.17 -23.60 -23.02
N THR A 24 -6.04 -24.20 -22.64
CA THR A 24 -5.95 -25.15 -21.52
C THR A 24 -5.21 -24.56 -20.31
N ASP A 25 -5.51 -25.10 -19.12
CA ASP A 25 -4.74 -24.77 -17.91
C ASP A 25 -3.26 -25.19 -18.04
N GLN A 26 -2.99 -26.26 -18.79
CA GLN A 26 -1.62 -26.73 -19.03
C GLN A 26 -0.82 -25.72 -19.86
N GLN A 27 -1.42 -25.20 -20.93
CA GLN A 27 -0.80 -24.14 -21.74
C GLN A 27 -0.58 -22.88 -20.90
N LEU A 28 -1.57 -22.47 -20.09
CA LEU A 28 -1.41 -21.33 -19.20
C LEU A 28 -0.26 -21.57 -18.19
N ALA A 29 -0.14 -22.78 -17.64
CA ALA A 29 0.95 -23.14 -16.72
C ALA A 29 2.31 -22.96 -17.38
N ALA A 30 2.44 -23.49 -18.61
CA ALA A 30 3.67 -23.41 -19.39
C ALA A 30 4.05 -21.95 -19.69
N VAL A 31 3.09 -21.12 -20.10
CA VAL A 31 3.33 -19.70 -20.40
C VAL A 31 3.71 -18.92 -19.14
N LEU A 32 3.07 -19.20 -18.00
CA LEU A 32 3.39 -18.57 -16.72
C LEU A 32 4.66 -19.13 -16.05
N GLY A 33 5.27 -20.19 -16.59
CA GLY A 33 6.45 -20.84 -16.01
C GLY A 33 6.18 -21.60 -14.70
N VAL A 34 4.94 -22.04 -14.48
CA VAL A 34 4.52 -22.81 -13.29
C VAL A 34 4.10 -24.22 -13.68
N SER A 35 4.11 -25.16 -12.73
CA SER A 35 3.60 -26.50 -13.01
C SER A 35 2.06 -26.50 -13.08
N PRO A 36 1.42 -27.38 -13.88
CA PRO A 36 -0.04 -27.50 -13.92
C PRO A 36 -0.67 -27.77 -12.55
N GLN A 37 0.07 -28.47 -11.67
CA GLN A 37 -0.34 -28.73 -10.29
C GLN A 37 -0.43 -27.44 -9.45
N VAL A 38 0.47 -26.48 -9.68
CA VAL A 38 0.42 -25.16 -9.02
C VAL A 38 -0.86 -24.41 -9.41
N LEU A 39 -1.19 -24.38 -10.70
CA LEU A 39 -2.45 -23.76 -11.17
C LEU A 39 -3.69 -24.44 -10.61
N SER A 40 -3.69 -25.78 -10.56
CA SER A 40 -4.78 -26.55 -9.92
C SER A 40 -4.93 -26.16 -8.44
N ASN A 41 -3.82 -26.04 -7.72
CA ASN A 41 -3.81 -25.61 -6.32
C ASN A 41 -4.34 -24.18 -6.15
N TRP A 42 -4.01 -23.26 -7.07
CA TRP A 42 -4.50 -21.89 -7.01
C TRP A 42 -6.03 -21.81 -7.10
N LYS A 43 -6.62 -22.58 -8.02
CA LYS A 43 -8.08 -22.69 -8.16
C LYS A 43 -8.73 -23.28 -6.91
N ASN A 44 -8.23 -24.44 -6.45
CA ASN A 44 -8.79 -25.14 -5.30
C ASN A 44 -8.75 -24.30 -4.03
N ARG A 45 -7.64 -23.57 -3.80
CA ARG A 45 -7.44 -22.73 -2.62
C ARG A 45 -8.01 -21.32 -2.75
N LYS A 46 -8.51 -20.96 -3.94
CA LYS A 46 -8.97 -19.59 -4.29
C LYS A 46 -7.93 -18.52 -3.93
N ARG A 47 -6.66 -18.83 -4.17
CA ARG A 47 -5.48 -17.99 -3.86
C ARG A 47 -4.51 -18.08 -5.03
N ILE A 48 -4.05 -16.96 -5.55
CA ILE A 48 -3.02 -16.88 -6.59
C ILE A 48 -1.75 -16.25 -6.04
N ASP A 49 -0.63 -16.54 -6.69
CA ASP A 49 0.61 -15.80 -6.46
C ASP A 49 0.54 -14.46 -7.18
N TYR A 50 0.14 -13.41 -6.45
CA TYR A 50 -0.01 -12.07 -7.01
C TYR A 50 1.31 -11.48 -7.50
N SER A 51 2.44 -11.80 -6.85
CA SER A 51 3.75 -11.29 -7.28
C SER A 51 4.06 -11.81 -8.67
N LEU A 52 3.93 -13.13 -8.85
CA LEU A 52 4.17 -13.77 -10.15
C LEU A 52 3.27 -13.20 -11.24
N ILE A 53 1.97 -13.05 -10.98
CA ILE A 53 1.03 -12.51 -11.97
C ILE A 53 1.34 -11.05 -12.31
N ILE A 54 1.66 -10.21 -11.31
CA ILE A 54 1.98 -8.80 -11.55
C ILE A 54 3.26 -8.66 -12.38
N ASP A 55 4.30 -9.41 -12.04
CA ASP A 55 5.59 -9.35 -12.75
C ASP A 55 5.45 -9.86 -14.19
N PHE A 56 4.70 -10.95 -14.37
CA PHE A 56 4.35 -11.46 -15.70
C PHE A 56 3.56 -10.43 -16.50
N SER A 57 2.51 -9.84 -15.93
CA SER A 57 1.70 -8.83 -16.60
C SER A 57 2.50 -7.60 -17.01
N LYS A 58 3.43 -7.12 -16.17
CA LYS A 58 4.34 -6.03 -16.53
C LYS A 58 5.21 -6.39 -17.73
N LYS A 59 5.79 -7.60 -17.73
CA LYS A 59 6.65 -8.09 -18.83
C LYS A 59 5.89 -8.20 -20.16
N HIS A 60 4.61 -8.58 -20.11
CA HIS A 60 3.75 -8.75 -21.28
C HIS A 60 2.86 -7.54 -21.58
N ASN A 61 3.09 -6.42 -20.88
CA ASN A 61 2.36 -5.16 -21.04
C ASN A 61 0.82 -5.31 -20.90
N ILE A 62 0.40 -6.21 -20.01
CA ILE A 62 -1.00 -6.50 -19.68
C ILE A 62 -1.47 -5.47 -18.67
N ASN A 63 -2.65 -4.88 -18.92
CA ASN A 63 -3.24 -3.89 -18.04
C ASN A 63 -3.71 -4.54 -16.71
N LEU A 64 -3.06 -4.19 -15.59
CA LEU A 64 -3.40 -4.73 -14.26
C LEU A 64 -4.78 -4.30 -13.77
N HIS A 65 -5.20 -3.07 -14.10
CA HIS A 65 -6.52 -2.57 -13.72
C HIS A 65 -7.61 -3.40 -14.42
N TRP A 66 -7.40 -3.70 -15.70
CA TRP A 66 -8.27 -4.63 -16.41
C TRP A 66 -8.20 -6.05 -15.83
N LEU A 67 -7.01 -6.56 -15.52
CA LEU A 67 -6.83 -7.94 -15.06
C LEU A 67 -7.53 -8.21 -13.71
N PHE A 68 -7.35 -7.32 -12.74
CA PHE A 68 -7.91 -7.47 -11.39
C PHE A 68 -9.27 -6.80 -11.20
N GLY A 69 -9.66 -5.93 -12.13
CA GLY A 69 -10.94 -5.24 -12.14
C GLY A 69 -12.10 -6.13 -12.58
N ASN A 70 -13.31 -5.65 -12.31
CA ASN A 70 -14.56 -6.32 -12.66
C ASN A 70 -15.10 -5.88 -14.03
N GLU A 71 -14.46 -4.87 -14.63
CA GLU A 71 -14.95 -4.16 -15.81
C GLU A 71 -14.33 -4.67 -17.12
N SER A 72 -15.03 -4.42 -18.22
CA SER A 72 -14.64 -4.74 -19.60
C SER A 72 -13.83 -3.56 -20.18
N GLY A 73 -12.57 -3.41 -19.74
CA GLY A 73 -11.63 -2.40 -20.25
C GLY A 73 -10.66 -2.95 -21.31
N GLU A 74 -9.69 -2.12 -21.70
CA GLU A 74 -8.60 -2.52 -22.60
C GLU A 74 -7.62 -3.49 -21.92
N ASN A 75 -7.36 -4.63 -22.57
CA ASN A 75 -6.55 -5.72 -22.00
C ASN A 75 -5.04 -5.43 -22.01
N TYR A 76 -4.61 -4.52 -22.88
CA TYR A 76 -3.21 -4.14 -23.09
C TYR A 76 -3.02 -2.67 -22.76
N ILE A 77 -1.84 -2.33 -22.24
CA ILE A 77 -1.45 -0.93 -22.07
C ILE A 77 -1.00 -0.44 -23.44
N VAL A 78 -1.78 0.44 -24.08
CA VAL A 78 -1.32 1.10 -25.31
C VAL A 78 -0.08 1.93 -24.95
N PRO A 79 1.08 1.70 -25.59
CA PRO A 79 2.24 2.56 -25.40
C PRO A 79 1.89 3.92 -25.99
N ASP A 80 1.46 4.83 -25.14
CA ASP A 80 1.24 6.21 -25.49
C ASP A 80 2.57 6.80 -25.99
N SER A 81 2.64 7.05 -27.29
CA SER A 81 3.78 7.69 -27.98
C SER A 81 4.07 9.11 -27.48
N ASN A 82 3.32 9.63 -26.49
CA ASN A 82 3.56 10.89 -25.81
C ASN A 82 3.69 10.78 -24.29
N LYS A 83 4.32 9.73 -23.74
CA LYS A 83 4.84 9.80 -22.36
C LYS A 83 6.15 10.57 -22.32
N GLN A 84 6.03 11.89 -22.19
CA GLN A 84 7.12 12.69 -21.64
C GLN A 84 7.49 12.14 -20.26
N ASN A 85 8.70 11.59 -20.20
CA ASN A 85 9.61 11.52 -19.06
C ASN A 85 8.98 11.19 -17.69
N VAL A 86 8.88 9.89 -17.37
CA VAL A 86 8.65 9.46 -15.98
C VAL A 86 9.99 9.56 -15.25
N ASN A 87 10.25 10.74 -14.70
CA ASN A 87 11.29 10.92 -13.69
C ASN A 87 10.96 10.03 -12.48
N GLU A 88 11.99 9.42 -11.90
CA GLU A 88 11.99 8.44 -10.81
C GLU A 88 11.45 8.92 -9.44
N GLU A 89 10.67 10.00 -9.38
CA GLU A 89 10.07 10.46 -8.13
C GLU A 89 8.58 10.73 -8.30
N VAL A 90 7.84 10.29 -7.27
CA VAL A 90 6.40 10.46 -7.05
C VAL A 90 5.51 9.41 -7.71
N VAL A 91 5.31 8.30 -6.98
CA VAL A 91 4.08 7.49 -7.06
C VAL A 91 2.93 8.40 -6.63
N SER A 92 2.33 9.09 -7.58
CA SER A 92 1.12 9.87 -7.40
C SER A 92 -0.04 8.93 -7.15
N TYR A 93 -0.60 8.98 -5.94
CA TYR A 93 -1.84 8.28 -5.60
C TYR A 93 -2.95 8.75 -6.54
N VAL A 94 -3.50 7.82 -7.32
CA VAL A 94 -4.72 8.02 -8.10
C VAL A 94 -5.83 8.43 -7.13
N GLN A 95 -6.42 9.62 -7.33
CA GLN A 95 -7.58 10.07 -6.56
C GLN A 95 -8.78 9.18 -6.87
N ILE A 96 -9.03 8.19 -6.01
CA ILE A 96 -10.25 7.37 -6.05
C ILE A 96 -11.35 8.13 -5.32
N ASP A 97 -11.89 9.17 -5.94
CA ASP A 97 -12.84 10.12 -5.35
C ASP A 97 -14.20 9.49 -4.91
N GLN A 98 -14.42 8.20 -5.18
CA GLN A 98 -15.64 7.50 -4.77
C GLN A 98 -15.39 6.25 -3.90
N CYS A 99 -14.20 6.09 -3.32
CA CYS A 99 -13.96 4.99 -2.40
C CYS A 99 -14.46 5.31 -0.98
N LYS A 100 -15.53 4.63 -0.54
CA LYS A 100 -16.04 4.72 0.86
C LYS A 100 -14.95 4.38 1.88
N THR A 101 -14.04 3.47 1.53
CA THR A 101 -12.91 3.08 2.37
C THR A 101 -11.87 4.20 2.48
N CYS A 102 -11.62 4.95 1.40
CA CYS A 102 -10.71 6.11 1.41
C CYS A 102 -11.20 7.21 2.38
N LYS A 103 -12.50 7.52 2.38
CA LYS A 103 -13.11 8.49 3.31
C LYS A 103 -13.07 8.08 4.80
N ILE A 104 -12.92 6.78 5.08
CA ILE A 104 -12.74 6.29 6.45
C ILE A 104 -11.28 6.45 6.86
N TYR A 105 -10.34 6.04 6.00
CA TYR A 105 -8.91 6.23 6.26
C TYR A 105 -8.54 7.70 6.40
N GLU A 106 -9.07 8.58 5.55
CA GLU A 106 -8.83 10.03 5.63
C GLU A 106 -9.28 10.60 6.99
N ARG A 107 -10.46 10.21 7.49
CA ARG A 107 -10.93 10.62 8.81
C ARG A 107 -10.08 10.07 9.95
N VAL A 108 -9.64 8.83 9.84
CA VAL A 108 -8.75 8.21 10.83
C VAL A 108 -7.38 8.88 10.84
N LEU A 109 -6.84 9.21 9.66
CA LEU A 109 -5.57 9.95 9.54
C LEU A 109 -5.68 11.36 10.10
N GLN A 110 -6.77 12.08 9.83
CA GLN A 110 -7.05 13.38 10.43
C GLN A 110 -7.14 13.30 11.97
N GLN A 111 -7.75 12.24 12.50
CA GLN A 111 -7.77 12.01 13.95
C GLN A 111 -6.38 11.77 14.52
N PHE A 112 -5.54 10.97 13.85
CA PHE A 112 -4.17 10.75 14.29
C PHE A 112 -3.34 12.02 14.25
N GLU A 113 -3.51 12.87 13.24
CA GLU A 113 -2.81 14.14 13.14
C GLU A 113 -3.15 15.06 14.33
N LEU A 114 -4.43 15.16 14.69
CA LEU A 114 -4.86 15.92 15.87
C LEU A 114 -4.27 15.38 17.18
N ILE A 115 -4.19 14.05 17.32
CA ILE A 115 -3.58 13.41 18.49
C ILE A 115 -2.08 13.74 18.56
N ILE A 116 -1.36 13.64 17.44
CA ILE A 116 0.07 13.96 17.36
C ILE A 116 0.31 15.43 17.75
N GLN A 117 -0.51 16.35 17.26
CA GLN A 117 -0.42 17.77 17.61
C GLN A 117 -0.67 18.03 19.09
N GLN A 118 -1.64 17.34 19.70
CA GLN A 118 -1.89 17.46 21.15
C GLN A 118 -0.72 16.90 21.97
N GLN A 119 -0.17 15.74 21.58
CA GLN A 119 0.98 15.15 22.25
C GLN A 119 2.22 16.06 22.17
N ALA A 120 2.46 16.68 21.02
CA ALA A 120 3.57 17.63 20.85
C ALA A 120 3.49 18.80 21.84
N LYS A 121 2.30 19.39 22.02
CA LYS A 121 2.07 20.47 23.01
C LYS A 121 2.30 20.00 24.44
N THR A 122 1.85 18.79 24.78
CA THR A 122 2.08 18.22 26.12
C THR A 122 3.56 18.01 26.39
N ILE A 123 4.33 17.53 25.40
CA ILE A 123 5.78 17.36 25.50
C ILE A 123 6.47 18.71 25.73
N GLU A 124 6.06 19.75 25.00
CA GLU A 124 6.59 21.11 25.16
C GLU A 124 6.31 21.69 26.55
N LEU A 125 5.13 21.43 27.12
CA LEU A 125 4.78 21.89 28.46
C LEU A 125 5.62 21.18 29.53
N LEU A 126 5.74 19.85 29.42
CA LEU A 126 6.55 19.04 30.33
C LEU A 126 8.03 19.40 30.25
N SER A 127 8.57 19.65 29.05
CA SER A 127 9.98 20.06 28.91
C SER A 127 10.23 21.41 29.58
N GLY A 128 9.29 22.36 29.49
CA GLY A 128 9.35 23.62 30.22
C GLY A 128 9.36 23.45 31.74
N GLU A 129 8.53 22.55 32.27
CA GLU A 129 8.51 22.23 33.72
C GLU A 129 9.84 21.61 34.18
N PHE A 130 10.41 20.70 33.39
CA PHE A 130 11.72 20.11 33.68
C PHE A 130 12.83 21.16 33.71
N GLU A 131 12.85 22.09 32.76
CA GLU A 131 13.84 23.18 32.74
C GLU A 131 13.69 24.12 33.94
N ASN A 132 12.47 24.43 34.37
CA ASN A 132 12.23 25.21 35.57
C ASN A 132 12.75 24.49 36.83
N LEU A 133 12.45 23.20 36.96
CA LEU A 133 12.95 22.39 38.08
C LEU A 133 14.48 22.31 38.09
N ARG A 134 15.08 22.16 36.91
CA ARG A 134 16.53 22.16 36.74
C ARG A 134 17.15 23.47 37.23
N ARG A 135 16.60 24.63 36.84
CA ARG A 135 17.08 25.94 37.31
C ARG A 135 16.98 26.08 38.82
N LEU A 136 15.85 25.68 39.40
CA LEU A 136 15.67 25.71 40.87
C LEU A 136 16.71 24.85 41.59
N TYR A 137 17.01 23.66 41.05
CA TYR A 137 18.04 22.78 41.60
C TYR A 137 19.44 23.41 41.51
N GLU A 138 19.80 23.99 40.36
CA GLU A 138 21.08 24.69 40.17
C GLU A 138 21.24 25.90 41.11
N ASP A 139 20.16 26.67 41.33
CA ASP A 139 20.17 27.81 42.27
C ASP A 139 20.33 27.37 43.73
N VAL A 140 19.71 26.25 44.12
CA VAL A 140 19.88 25.68 45.46
C VAL A 140 21.33 25.20 45.66
N LEU A 141 21.92 24.52 44.67
CA LEU A 141 23.31 24.09 44.72
C LEU A 141 24.27 25.27 44.92
N LYS A 142 24.12 26.35 44.14
CA LYS A 142 24.93 27.57 44.29
C LYS A 142 24.85 28.16 45.70
N LYS A 143 23.64 28.25 46.26
CA LYS A 143 23.44 28.77 47.63
C LYS A 143 24.09 27.88 48.70
N VAL A 144 24.12 26.57 48.51
CA VAL A 144 24.80 25.64 49.44
C VAL A 144 26.32 25.81 49.34
N GLU A 145 26.86 25.95 48.14
CA GLU A 145 28.31 26.20 47.91
C GLU A 145 28.77 27.54 48.50
N GLU A 146 27.96 28.59 48.37
CA GLU A 146 28.23 29.92 48.93
C GLU A 146 28.21 29.93 50.47
N ASN A 147 27.29 29.18 51.09
CA ASN A 147 27.19 29.09 52.55
C ASN A 147 28.24 28.16 53.20
N SER A 148 28.95 27.36 52.39
CA SER A 148 29.98 26.44 52.87
C SER A 148 31.41 27.01 52.79
N ARG A 149 31.58 28.25 52.32
CA ARG A 149 32.83 29.02 52.32
C ARG A 149 32.83 30.06 53.43
#